data_AF-A0A958DLC5-F1
#
_entry.id   AF-A0A958DLC5-F1
#
_cell.length_a   1.000
_cell.length_b   1.000
_cell.length_c   1.000
_cell.angle_alpha   90.00
_cell.angle_beta   90.00
_cell.angle_gamma   90.00
#
_symmetry.space_group_name_H-M   'P 1'
#
loop_
_entity.id
_entity.type
_entity.pdbx_description
1 polymer ?
#
loop_
_entity_poly.entity_id
_entity_poly.type
_entity_poly.pdbx_seq_one_letter_code
_entity_poly.pdbx_strand_id
1 'polypeptide(L)'
;MNQKATYPVVDLFAGPGGLGEGFASMTCPAAASRYAFKTAISVEKEEYAHTTLKLRHFFREFAPGRVPDEYYDYLAGSISKDDLFDAYPAQAAAANKSAWNCTLGEEPHNNVKKRIAASINGHDRWVLVGGPPCQAYSLVGRSRMKGNPEFESDPRHFLYREYLRTIADHKPPVFVMENVKGLLSAKIQGEHVINLILRDLSEPGKAAPGRNTGVTYKLYSLSDRGLKGLDTDPGSFVVQAEDYGIPQARHRIFIVGVRSDIDIQPQTLSRTSSVSVKEAIGDLPVIRSGLSKSEDSYDAWREIIADIMHQPWYLKGKTNGMAVLADKAEKTLQLLNSYRLMEKSSTKYRGMSSVAK
;
A
#
# COMPACT_ATOMS: atom_id res chain seq x y z
N MET A 1 22.40 18.18 -17.30
CA MET A 1 21.72 16.95 -16.81
C MET A 1 20.69 16.55 -17.86
N ASN A 2 20.70 15.30 -18.35
CA ASN A 2 19.79 14.88 -19.41
C ASN A 2 18.35 14.80 -18.85
N GLN A 3 17.54 15.85 -19.05
CA GLN A 3 16.18 16.03 -18.52
C GLN A 3 15.12 15.06 -19.12
N LYS A 4 15.55 13.93 -19.70
CA LYS A 4 14.68 12.99 -20.42
C LYS A 4 14.34 11.71 -19.65
N ALA A 5 15.06 11.33 -18.60
CA ALA A 5 14.92 10.00 -17.99
C ALA A 5 13.86 9.96 -16.86
N THR A 6 12.93 9.02 -16.95
CA THR A 6 12.09 8.57 -15.83
C THR A 6 12.88 7.59 -14.97
N TYR A 7 12.76 7.68 -13.64
CA TYR A 7 13.49 6.82 -12.73
C TYR A 7 12.70 5.52 -12.44
N PRO A 8 13.30 4.33 -12.65
CA PRO A 8 12.66 3.07 -12.30
C PRO A 8 12.37 2.94 -10.81
N VAL A 9 11.22 2.36 -10.48
CA VAL A 9 10.84 1.94 -9.11
C VAL A 9 10.73 0.43 -9.08
N VAL A 10 11.44 -0.19 -8.15
CA VAL A 10 11.28 -1.61 -7.79
C VAL A 10 10.55 -1.66 -6.46
N ASP A 11 9.36 -2.25 -6.41
CA ASP A 11 8.52 -2.33 -5.20
C ASP A 11 8.38 -3.79 -4.75
N LEU A 12 8.95 -4.13 -3.59
CA LEU A 12 8.84 -5.46 -3.01
C LEU A 12 7.79 -5.48 -1.90
N PHE A 13 6.97 -6.54 -1.85
CA PHE A 13 5.85 -6.63 -0.92
C PHE A 13 4.85 -5.48 -1.13
N ALA A 14 4.51 -5.25 -2.41
CA ALA A 14 3.86 -4.03 -2.85
C ALA A 14 2.42 -3.86 -2.28
N GLY A 15 1.78 -4.96 -1.87
CA GLY A 15 0.36 -4.99 -1.54
C GLY A 15 -0.46 -4.43 -2.71
N PRO A 16 -1.47 -3.58 -2.44
CA PRO A 16 -2.22 -2.90 -3.49
C PRO A 16 -1.48 -1.68 -4.09
N GLY A 17 -0.19 -1.47 -3.77
CA GLY A 17 0.69 -0.49 -4.41
C GLY A 17 0.80 0.88 -3.75
N GLY A 18 0.40 1.04 -2.48
CA GLY A 18 0.36 2.35 -1.82
C GLY A 18 1.71 3.09 -1.79
N LEU A 19 2.81 2.39 -1.49
CA LEU A 19 4.14 2.98 -1.42
C LEU A 19 4.68 3.32 -2.82
N GLY A 20 4.66 2.37 -3.75
CA GLY A 20 5.05 2.59 -5.14
C GLY A 20 4.24 3.67 -5.85
N GLU A 21 2.94 3.79 -5.57
CA GLU A 21 2.07 4.83 -6.11
C GLU A 21 2.50 6.24 -5.69
N GLY A 22 3.00 6.41 -4.46
CA GLY A 22 3.56 7.69 -4.02
C GLY A 22 4.68 8.18 -4.93
N PHE A 23 5.54 7.27 -5.39
CA PHE A 23 6.59 7.59 -6.37
C PHE A 23 6.02 7.76 -7.78
N ALA A 24 5.23 6.80 -8.26
CA ALA A 24 4.69 6.77 -9.63
C ALA A 24 3.73 7.93 -9.93
N SER A 25 3.12 8.53 -8.92
CA SER A 25 2.25 9.70 -9.07
C SER A 25 3.00 11.02 -9.17
N MET A 26 4.28 11.08 -8.78
CA MET A 26 5.05 12.31 -8.79
C MET A 26 5.33 12.76 -10.22
N THR A 27 4.90 13.97 -10.57
CA THR A 27 5.21 14.58 -11.87
C THR A 27 6.60 15.21 -11.88
N CYS A 28 7.22 15.29 -13.05
CA CYS A 28 8.49 15.98 -13.22
C CYS A 28 8.30 17.48 -12.93
N PRO A 29 9.09 18.09 -12.01
CA PRO A 29 9.01 19.53 -11.76
C PRO A 29 9.26 20.38 -13.01
N ALA A 30 10.09 19.88 -13.94
CA ALA A 30 10.40 20.54 -15.21
C ALA A 30 9.36 20.27 -16.31
N ALA A 31 8.44 19.31 -16.14
CA ALA A 31 7.46 18.92 -17.15
C ALA A 31 6.26 18.20 -16.49
N ALA A 32 5.23 18.96 -16.09
CA ALA A 32 4.06 18.43 -15.39
C ALA A 32 3.27 17.36 -16.19
N SER A 33 3.43 17.31 -17.51
CA SER A 33 2.83 16.30 -18.40
C SER A 33 3.53 14.93 -18.35
N ARG A 34 4.49 14.73 -17.44
CA ARG A 34 5.27 13.49 -17.32
C ARG A 34 5.46 13.09 -15.87
N TYR A 35 5.42 11.80 -15.60
CA TYR A 35 5.85 11.25 -14.32
C TYR A 35 7.37 11.26 -14.19
N ALA A 36 7.86 11.53 -12.98
CA ALA A 36 9.28 11.49 -12.63
C ALA A 36 9.77 10.05 -12.43
N PHE A 37 8.90 9.19 -11.92
CA PHE A 37 9.16 7.78 -11.70
C PHE A 37 8.29 6.91 -12.61
N LYS A 38 8.81 5.74 -12.97
CA LYS A 38 8.05 4.68 -13.64
C LYS A 38 8.26 3.37 -12.89
N THR A 39 7.18 2.67 -12.57
CA THR A 39 7.29 1.36 -11.94
C THR A 39 7.90 0.36 -12.91
N ALA A 40 9.08 -0.15 -12.57
CA ALA A 40 9.75 -1.18 -13.35
C ALA A 40 9.21 -2.56 -13.00
N ILE A 41 9.09 -2.85 -11.70
CA ILE A 41 8.48 -4.09 -11.22
C ILE A 41 7.96 -3.91 -9.80
N SER A 42 6.79 -4.44 -9.55
CA SER A 42 6.19 -4.61 -8.22
C SER A 42 5.91 -6.08 -7.99
N VAL A 43 6.27 -6.60 -6.81
CA VAL A 43 6.09 -8.01 -6.46
C VAL A 43 5.08 -8.14 -5.33
N GLU A 44 4.00 -8.88 -5.59
CA GLU A 44 2.91 -9.10 -4.65
C GLU A 44 2.41 -10.55 -4.76
N LYS A 45 2.10 -11.19 -3.62
CA LYS A 45 1.63 -12.59 -3.57
C LYS A 45 0.11 -12.69 -3.64
N GLU A 46 -0.58 -11.80 -2.93
CA GLU A 46 -2.02 -11.88 -2.73
C GLU A 46 -2.76 -11.44 -4.00
N GLU A 47 -3.69 -12.26 -4.47
CA GLU A 47 -4.33 -12.12 -5.79
C GLU A 47 -5.19 -10.86 -5.90
N TYR A 48 -5.94 -10.50 -4.84
CA TYR A 48 -6.78 -9.30 -4.87
C TYR A 48 -5.95 -8.02 -4.81
N ALA A 49 -4.89 -8.02 -4.00
CA ALA A 49 -3.90 -6.95 -3.94
C ALA A 49 -3.18 -6.80 -5.28
N HIS A 50 -2.74 -7.90 -5.88
CA HIS A 50 -2.13 -7.92 -7.22
C HIS A 50 -3.09 -7.41 -8.30
N THR A 51 -4.38 -7.76 -8.24
CA THR A 51 -5.38 -7.27 -9.19
C THR A 51 -5.53 -5.75 -9.10
N THR A 52 -5.56 -5.21 -7.88
CA THR A 52 -5.59 -3.76 -7.64
C THR A 52 -4.32 -3.08 -8.14
N LEU A 53 -3.16 -3.65 -7.82
CA LEU A 53 -1.84 -3.18 -8.23
C LEU A 53 -1.71 -3.14 -9.76
N LYS A 54 -2.17 -4.19 -10.45
CA LYS A 54 -2.17 -4.28 -11.91
C LYS A 54 -3.01 -3.16 -12.54
N LEU A 55 -4.19 -2.88 -11.99
CA LEU A 55 -5.04 -1.78 -12.47
C LEU A 55 -4.37 -0.41 -12.27
N ARG A 56 -3.67 -0.20 -11.15
CA ARG A 56 -2.88 1.02 -10.93
C ARG A 56 -1.73 1.16 -11.93
N HIS A 57 -1.01 0.07 -12.19
CA HIS A 57 0.07 0.09 -13.18
C HIS A 57 -0.47 0.43 -14.58
N PHE A 58 -1.61 -0.15 -14.96
CA PHE A 58 -2.31 0.21 -16.20
C PHE A 58 -2.63 1.70 -16.26
N PHE A 59 -3.20 2.27 -15.20
CA PHE A 59 -3.47 3.71 -15.10
C PHE A 59 -2.22 4.56 -15.30
N ARG A 60 -1.07 4.13 -14.74
CA ARG A 60 0.21 4.85 -14.81
C ARG A 60 0.95 4.72 -16.14
N GLU A 61 0.43 3.94 -17.09
CA GLU A 61 0.95 3.92 -18.47
C GLU A 61 0.42 5.08 -19.32
N PHE A 62 -0.61 5.80 -18.87
CA PHE A 62 -1.10 7.02 -19.50
C PHE A 62 -0.39 8.25 -18.92
N ALA A 63 -0.22 9.31 -19.74
CA ALA A 63 0.31 10.56 -19.23
C ALA A 63 -0.65 11.19 -18.20
N PRO A 64 -0.15 12.02 -17.25
CA PRO A 64 -0.98 12.78 -16.34
C PRO A 64 -2.14 13.49 -17.06
N GLY A 65 -3.38 13.22 -16.62
CA GLY A 65 -4.59 13.80 -17.22
C GLY A 65 -4.98 13.26 -18.60
N ARG A 66 -4.38 12.13 -19.04
CA ARG A 66 -4.65 11.49 -20.34
C ARG A 66 -5.13 10.05 -20.20
N VAL A 67 -5.64 9.68 -19.04
CA VAL A 67 -6.27 8.38 -18.79
C VAL A 67 -7.58 8.35 -19.57
N PRO A 68 -7.88 7.25 -20.28
CA PRO A 68 -9.05 7.16 -21.12
C PRO A 68 -10.37 7.06 -20.33
N ASP A 69 -11.47 7.49 -20.96
CA ASP A 69 -12.80 7.46 -20.35
C ASP A 69 -13.25 6.02 -20.05
N GLU A 70 -12.82 5.03 -20.85
CA GLU A 70 -13.14 3.62 -20.63
C GLU A 70 -12.62 3.11 -19.27
N TYR A 71 -11.52 3.70 -18.74
CA TYR A 71 -11.06 3.37 -17.39
C TYR A 71 -12.14 3.74 -16.34
N TYR A 72 -12.79 4.88 -16.51
CA TYR A 72 -13.85 5.35 -15.64
C TYR A 72 -15.16 4.62 -15.90
N ASP A 73 -15.44 4.21 -17.14
CA ASP A 73 -16.56 3.31 -17.46
C ASP A 73 -16.42 1.96 -16.76
N TYR A 74 -15.19 1.42 -16.71
CA TYR A 74 -14.90 0.22 -15.93
C TYR A 74 -15.15 0.45 -14.42
N LEU A 75 -14.69 1.58 -13.86
CA LEU A 75 -14.96 1.92 -12.45
C LEU A 75 -16.46 2.11 -12.16
N ALA A 76 -17.22 2.57 -13.14
CA ALA A 76 -18.68 2.70 -13.08
C ALA A 76 -19.41 1.35 -13.27
N GLY A 77 -18.70 0.29 -13.68
CA GLY A 77 -19.25 -1.04 -13.96
C GLY A 77 -19.97 -1.14 -15.31
N SER A 78 -19.75 -0.19 -16.21
CA SER A 78 -20.37 -0.15 -17.55
C SER A 78 -19.69 -1.10 -18.54
N ILE A 79 -18.40 -1.38 -18.33
CA ILE A 79 -17.61 -2.36 -19.10
C ILE A 79 -16.87 -3.29 -18.13
N SER A 80 -16.47 -4.47 -18.62
CA SER A 80 -15.63 -5.37 -17.84
C SER A 80 -14.16 -4.92 -17.85
N LYS A 81 -13.35 -5.49 -16.94
CA LYS A 81 -11.90 -5.26 -16.93
C LYS A 81 -11.23 -5.78 -18.21
N ASP A 82 -11.76 -6.86 -18.77
CA ASP A 82 -11.22 -7.48 -19.97
C ASP A 82 -11.49 -6.59 -21.18
N ASP A 83 -12.70 -6.02 -21.30
CA ASP A 83 -13.02 -5.01 -22.33
C ASP A 83 -12.05 -3.82 -22.27
N LEU A 84 -11.76 -3.31 -21.07
CA LEU A 84 -10.79 -2.23 -20.87
C LEU A 84 -9.37 -2.63 -21.30
N PHE A 85 -8.93 -3.84 -20.96
CA PHE A 85 -7.58 -4.30 -21.25
C PHE A 85 -7.40 -4.62 -22.74
N ASP A 86 -8.43 -5.14 -23.39
CA ASP A 86 -8.46 -5.42 -24.84
C ASP A 86 -8.48 -4.14 -25.67
N ALA A 87 -9.11 -3.06 -25.18
CA ALA A 87 -9.07 -1.75 -25.82
C ALA A 87 -7.68 -1.10 -25.78
N TYR A 88 -6.84 -1.44 -24.78
CA TYR A 88 -5.52 -0.84 -24.56
C TYR A 88 -4.42 -1.91 -24.36
N PRO A 89 -4.15 -2.75 -25.37
CA PRO A 89 -3.33 -3.96 -25.21
C PRO A 89 -1.87 -3.66 -24.86
N ALA A 90 -1.32 -2.52 -25.31
CA ALA A 90 0.04 -2.13 -24.98
C ALA A 90 0.20 -1.76 -23.50
N GLN A 91 -0.74 -1.00 -22.95
CA GLN A 91 -0.79 -0.59 -21.54
C GLN A 91 -1.09 -1.80 -20.66
N ALA A 92 -2.01 -2.67 -21.08
CA ALA A 92 -2.30 -3.94 -20.41
C ALA A 92 -1.05 -4.84 -20.36
N ALA A 93 -0.31 -4.99 -21.47
CA ALA A 93 0.93 -5.75 -21.50
C ALA A 93 2.01 -5.16 -20.58
N ALA A 94 2.16 -3.83 -20.55
CA ALA A 94 3.08 -3.15 -19.65
C ALA A 94 2.70 -3.33 -18.17
N ALA A 95 1.42 -3.26 -17.84
CA ALA A 95 0.90 -3.53 -16.50
C ALA A 95 1.13 -4.99 -16.08
N ASN A 96 0.85 -5.96 -16.96
CA ASN A 96 1.11 -7.38 -16.71
C ASN A 96 2.60 -7.67 -16.51
N LYS A 97 3.48 -6.98 -17.25
CA LYS A 97 4.93 -7.15 -17.13
C LYS A 97 5.46 -6.62 -15.79
N SER A 98 4.96 -5.45 -15.36
CA SER A 98 5.44 -4.73 -14.18
C SER A 98 4.77 -5.18 -12.88
N ALA A 99 3.50 -5.58 -12.87
CA ALA A 99 2.83 -6.13 -11.68
C ALA A 99 2.98 -7.66 -11.66
N TRP A 100 3.96 -8.16 -10.90
CA TRP A 100 4.25 -9.58 -10.82
C TRP A 100 3.55 -10.24 -9.63
N ASN A 101 2.60 -11.13 -9.92
CA ASN A 101 2.03 -12.03 -8.91
C ASN A 101 3.04 -13.13 -8.57
N CYS A 102 3.68 -13.03 -7.40
CA CYS A 102 4.75 -13.93 -7.00
C CYS A 102 4.92 -13.94 -5.48
N THR A 103 5.07 -15.15 -4.92
CA THR A 103 5.52 -15.31 -3.54
C THR A 103 7.04 -15.20 -3.44
N LEU A 104 7.53 -14.06 -2.95
CA LEU A 104 8.93 -13.96 -2.49
C LEU A 104 9.20 -15.00 -1.40
N GLY A 105 10.38 -15.63 -1.42
CA GLY A 105 10.75 -16.71 -0.49
C GLY A 105 10.36 -18.11 -0.97
N GLU A 106 9.32 -18.26 -1.78
CA GLU A 106 9.03 -19.52 -2.51
C GLU A 106 9.67 -19.49 -3.91
N GLU A 107 9.60 -18.35 -4.61
CA GLU A 107 10.27 -18.16 -5.90
C GLU A 107 11.81 -18.19 -5.72
N PRO A 108 12.55 -19.01 -6.50
CA PRO A 108 14.00 -19.03 -6.45
C PRO A 108 14.62 -17.65 -6.59
N HIS A 109 15.44 -17.27 -5.61
CA HIS A 109 16.03 -15.94 -5.54
C HIS A 109 16.77 -15.51 -6.82
N ASN A 110 17.42 -16.45 -7.53
CA ASN A 110 18.11 -16.14 -8.79
C ASN A 110 17.14 -15.67 -9.90
N ASN A 111 15.90 -16.16 -9.91
CA ASN A 111 14.88 -15.72 -10.86
C ASN A 111 14.40 -14.30 -10.52
N VAL A 112 14.15 -14.04 -9.22
CA VAL A 112 13.81 -12.70 -8.72
C VAL A 112 14.91 -11.71 -9.11
N LYS A 113 16.17 -12.04 -8.83
CA LYS A 113 17.35 -11.25 -9.21
C LYS A 113 17.38 -10.94 -10.70
N LYS A 114 17.27 -11.96 -11.55
CA LYS A 114 17.30 -11.78 -13.02
C LYS A 114 16.16 -10.88 -13.50
N ARG A 115 14.95 -11.08 -12.98
CA ARG A 115 13.77 -10.31 -13.39
C ARG A 115 13.85 -8.85 -12.94
N ILE A 116 14.33 -8.58 -11.72
CA ILE A 116 14.60 -7.21 -11.25
C ILE A 116 15.67 -6.54 -12.11
N ALA A 117 16.80 -7.21 -12.37
CA ALA A 117 17.86 -6.67 -13.23
C ALA A 117 17.36 -6.32 -14.63
N ALA A 118 16.57 -7.22 -15.25
CA ALA A 118 15.96 -6.97 -16.56
C ALA A 118 14.95 -5.81 -16.54
N SER A 119 14.23 -5.61 -15.43
CA SER A 119 13.24 -4.54 -15.29
C SER A 119 13.89 -3.17 -15.05
N ILE A 120 15.01 -3.12 -14.33
CA ILE A 120 15.84 -1.91 -14.17
C ILE A 120 16.50 -1.53 -15.50
N ASN A 121 16.80 -2.51 -16.36
CA ASN A 121 17.31 -2.32 -17.72
C ASN A 121 18.59 -1.45 -17.76
N GLY A 122 19.52 -1.70 -16.84
CA GLY A 122 20.81 -0.99 -16.79
C GLY A 122 20.75 0.47 -16.35
N HIS A 123 19.61 0.95 -15.85
CA HIS A 123 19.52 2.31 -15.29
C HIS A 123 20.33 2.43 -13.99
N ASP A 124 21.22 3.42 -13.93
CA ASP A 124 22.00 3.72 -12.71
C ASP A 124 21.22 4.53 -11.67
N ARG A 125 20.11 5.16 -12.08
CA ARG A 125 19.27 6.01 -11.23
C ARG A 125 17.89 5.39 -11.10
N TRP A 126 17.64 4.76 -9.97
CA TRP A 126 16.40 4.06 -9.65
C TRP A 126 16.25 3.95 -8.13
N VAL A 127 15.07 3.52 -7.67
CA VAL A 127 14.77 3.36 -6.24
C VAL A 127 14.20 1.97 -5.96
N LEU A 128 14.62 1.38 -4.85
CA LEU A 128 13.98 0.20 -4.26
C LEU A 128 13.04 0.64 -3.14
N VAL A 129 11.80 0.18 -3.13
CA VAL A 129 10.87 0.41 -2.04
C VAL A 129 10.31 -0.93 -1.55
N GLY A 130 9.86 -0.99 -0.30
CA GLY A 130 9.14 -2.16 0.17
C GLY A 130 8.83 -2.17 1.66
N GLY A 131 7.83 -2.97 2.02
CA GLY A 131 7.39 -3.19 3.39
C GLY A 131 7.53 -4.65 3.81
N PRO A 132 8.75 -5.20 3.99
CA PRO A 132 8.94 -6.58 4.41
C PRO A 132 8.18 -6.87 5.73
N PRO A 133 7.45 -7.99 5.81
CA PRO A 133 6.52 -8.24 6.92
C PRO A 133 7.23 -8.35 8.27
N CYS A 134 6.70 -7.64 9.27
CA CYS A 134 7.28 -7.53 10.61
C CYS A 134 7.47 -8.89 11.35
N GLN A 135 6.69 -9.91 11.00
CA GLN A 135 6.79 -11.23 11.64
C GLN A 135 8.14 -11.93 11.36
N ALA A 136 8.75 -11.62 10.20
CA ALA A 136 10.03 -12.17 9.76
C ALA A 136 11.17 -11.87 10.75
N TYR A 137 11.20 -10.67 11.34
CA TYR A 137 12.29 -10.23 12.21
C TYR A 137 12.41 -11.04 13.49
N SER A 138 11.27 -11.38 14.10
CA SER A 138 11.24 -12.19 15.31
C SER A 138 11.86 -13.57 15.11
N LEU A 139 11.76 -14.11 13.89
CA LEU A 139 12.28 -15.43 13.51
C LEU A 139 13.75 -15.33 13.11
N VAL A 140 14.15 -14.28 12.39
CA VAL A 140 15.55 -14.04 11.99
C VAL A 140 16.46 -13.78 13.18
N GLY A 141 16.05 -12.92 14.12
CA GLY A 141 16.86 -12.67 15.32
C GLY A 141 17.00 -13.92 16.21
N ARG A 142 15.93 -14.73 16.34
CA ARG A 142 15.97 -15.98 17.11
C ARG A 142 16.85 -17.06 16.48
N SER A 143 16.81 -17.19 15.15
CA SER A 143 17.63 -18.17 14.41
C SER A 143 19.13 -17.85 14.48
N ARG A 144 19.52 -16.58 14.30
CA ARG A 144 20.93 -16.14 14.43
C ARG A 144 21.53 -16.40 15.80
N MET A 145 20.72 -16.37 16.86
CA MET A 145 21.19 -16.51 18.25
C MET A 145 21.10 -17.93 18.80
N LYS A 146 20.30 -18.84 18.22
CA LYS A 146 20.18 -20.24 18.70
C LYS A 146 20.98 -21.27 17.90
N GLY A 147 21.56 -20.91 16.74
CA GLY A 147 22.33 -21.85 15.92
C GLY A 147 21.59 -23.15 15.58
N ASN A 148 20.24 -23.13 15.62
CA ASN A 148 19.41 -24.33 15.52
C ASN A 148 18.92 -24.51 14.06
N PRO A 149 19.32 -25.60 13.37
CA PRO A 149 18.96 -25.87 11.98
C PRO A 149 17.45 -26.00 11.72
N GLU A 150 16.65 -26.47 12.69
CA GLU A 150 15.20 -26.66 12.50
C GLU A 150 14.43 -25.33 12.32
N PHE A 151 14.97 -24.23 12.84
CA PHE A 151 14.39 -22.88 12.72
C PHE A 151 14.69 -22.20 11.38
N GLU A 152 15.59 -22.77 10.56
CA GLU A 152 15.84 -22.28 9.20
C GLU A 152 14.69 -22.58 8.24
N SER A 153 13.70 -23.37 8.65
CA SER A 153 12.60 -23.85 7.79
C SER A 153 11.34 -22.97 7.78
N ASP A 154 11.21 -21.93 8.62
CA ASP A 154 9.99 -21.09 8.62
C ASP A 154 10.00 -20.12 7.42
N PRO A 155 9.02 -20.21 6.48
CA PRO A 155 8.96 -19.39 5.26
C PRO A 155 8.97 -17.88 5.54
N ARG A 156 8.55 -17.44 6.73
CA ARG A 156 8.54 -16.02 7.12
C ARG A 156 9.93 -15.48 7.44
N HIS A 157 10.88 -16.33 7.84
CA HIS A 157 12.29 -15.95 8.02
C HIS A 157 12.93 -15.47 6.70
N PHE A 158 12.42 -15.96 5.57
CA PHE A 158 12.99 -15.70 4.25
C PHE A 158 12.67 -14.30 3.73
N LEU A 159 11.51 -13.74 4.04
CA LEU A 159 11.04 -12.50 3.37
C LEU A 159 11.94 -11.29 3.65
N TYR A 160 12.35 -11.07 4.90
CA TYR A 160 13.31 -10.00 5.21
C TYR A 160 14.69 -10.27 4.61
N ARG A 161 15.13 -11.54 4.60
CA ARG A 161 16.38 -11.93 3.94
C ARG A 161 16.33 -11.70 2.44
N GLU A 162 15.19 -11.93 1.79
CA GLU A 162 14.97 -11.63 0.37
C GLU A 162 15.08 -10.13 0.08
N TYR A 163 14.56 -9.28 0.97
CA TYR A 163 14.73 -7.83 0.88
C TYR A 163 16.22 -7.43 0.94
N LEU A 164 16.96 -7.91 1.96
CA LEU A 164 18.40 -7.66 2.11
C LEU A 164 19.22 -8.21 0.93
N ARG A 165 18.88 -9.42 0.48
CA ARG A 165 19.49 -10.07 -0.68
C ARG A 165 19.33 -9.23 -1.94
N THR A 166 18.14 -8.64 -2.14
CA THR A 166 17.86 -7.74 -3.26
C THR A 166 18.70 -6.48 -3.17
N ILE A 167 18.79 -5.84 -2.00
CA ILE A 167 19.66 -4.67 -1.79
C ILE A 167 21.13 -5.04 -2.08
N ALA A 168 21.62 -6.17 -1.56
CA ALA A 168 23.00 -6.60 -1.73
C ALA A 168 23.36 -6.88 -3.19
N ASP A 169 22.46 -7.53 -3.95
CA ASP A 169 22.68 -7.89 -5.35
C ASP A 169 22.59 -6.70 -6.30
N HIS A 170 21.57 -5.85 -6.12
CA HIS A 170 21.25 -4.79 -7.07
C HIS A 170 21.87 -3.45 -6.70
N LYS A 171 22.31 -3.29 -5.45
CA LYS A 171 22.97 -2.07 -4.94
C LYS A 171 22.21 -0.78 -5.31
N PRO A 172 20.89 -0.68 -5.02
CA PRO A 172 20.09 0.50 -5.35
C PRO A 172 20.78 1.79 -4.90
N PRO A 173 20.73 2.88 -5.68
CA PRO A 173 21.21 4.19 -5.23
C PRO A 173 20.50 4.64 -3.94
N VAL A 174 19.18 4.40 -3.90
CA VAL A 174 18.31 4.72 -2.77
C VAL A 174 17.36 3.54 -2.53
N PHE A 175 17.16 3.19 -1.26
CA PHE A 175 16.03 2.36 -0.86
C PHE A 175 15.16 3.05 0.19
N VAL A 176 13.87 2.69 0.23
CA VAL A 176 12.93 3.11 1.27
C VAL A 176 12.24 1.88 1.84
N MET A 177 12.50 1.61 3.12
CA MET A 177 11.83 0.54 3.85
C MET A 177 10.73 1.14 4.73
N GLU A 178 9.49 0.65 4.57
CA GLU A 178 8.37 0.97 5.45
C GLU A 178 8.14 -0.16 6.47
N ASN A 179 7.71 0.19 7.68
CA ASN A 179 7.18 -0.78 8.64
C ASN A 179 6.26 -0.19 9.70
N VAL A 180 5.61 -1.04 10.49
CA VAL A 180 4.72 -0.66 11.59
C VAL A 180 5.48 -0.04 12.78
N LYS A 181 4.88 0.98 13.43
CA LYS A 181 5.41 1.59 14.67
C LYS A 181 5.65 0.58 15.80
N GLY A 182 4.89 -0.52 15.84
CA GLY A 182 5.05 -1.59 16.84
C GLY A 182 6.44 -2.26 16.82
N LEU A 183 7.22 -2.09 15.76
CA LEU A 183 8.58 -2.59 15.65
C LEU A 183 9.55 -1.91 16.65
N LEU A 184 9.26 -0.68 17.10
CA LEU A 184 10.14 0.06 18.02
C LEU A 184 10.24 -0.60 19.41
N SER A 185 9.14 -1.21 19.87
CA SER A 185 9.08 -1.90 21.17
C SER A 185 9.45 -3.38 21.09
N ALA A 186 9.60 -3.93 19.88
CA ALA A 186 9.93 -5.33 19.70
C ALA A 186 11.37 -5.63 20.17
N LYS A 187 11.51 -6.64 21.04
CA LYS A 187 12.80 -7.11 21.56
C LYS A 187 13.00 -8.60 21.29
N ILE A 188 14.24 -8.99 21.03
CA ILE A 188 14.67 -10.40 20.96
C ILE A 188 15.81 -10.56 21.94
N GLN A 189 15.61 -11.40 22.97
CA GLN A 189 16.60 -11.65 24.03
C GLN A 189 17.20 -10.38 24.66
N GLY A 190 16.39 -9.31 24.78
CA GLY A 190 16.79 -8.04 25.40
C GLY A 190 17.26 -6.97 24.40
N GLU A 191 17.64 -7.34 23.17
CA GLU A 191 18.04 -6.40 22.12
C GLU A 191 16.82 -5.88 21.33
N HIS A 192 16.79 -4.58 21.03
CA HIS A 192 15.74 -3.98 20.20
C HIS A 192 15.88 -4.41 18.74
N VAL A 193 14.79 -4.91 18.15
CA VAL A 193 14.77 -5.42 16.76
C VAL A 193 15.16 -4.34 15.75
N ILE A 194 14.78 -3.09 16.01
CA ILE A 194 15.14 -1.96 15.14
C ILE A 194 16.66 -1.80 15.00
N ASN A 195 17.45 -2.03 16.05
CA ASN A 195 18.91 -1.90 16.00
C ASN A 195 19.52 -2.98 15.09
N LEU A 196 18.99 -4.20 15.15
CA LEU A 196 19.35 -5.29 14.23
C LEU A 196 19.04 -4.90 12.78
N ILE A 197 17.89 -4.28 12.54
CA ILE A 197 17.48 -3.82 11.21
C ILE A 197 18.40 -2.72 10.70
N LEU A 198 18.72 -1.71 11.51
CA LEU A 198 19.62 -0.63 11.13
C LEU A 198 21.01 -1.18 10.76
N ARG A 199 21.55 -2.13 11.55
CA ARG A 199 22.82 -2.79 11.24
C ARG A 199 22.77 -3.59 9.94
N ASP A 200 21.70 -4.35 9.75
CA ASP A 200 21.54 -5.19 8.55
C ASP A 200 21.35 -4.32 7.29
N LEU A 201 20.60 -3.22 7.37
CA LEU A 201 20.37 -2.30 6.27
C LEU A 201 21.59 -1.43 5.95
N SER A 202 22.43 -1.10 6.93
CA SER A 202 23.68 -0.37 6.69
C SER A 202 24.71 -1.23 5.98
N GLU A 203 24.71 -2.54 6.21
CA GLU A 203 25.64 -3.52 5.61
C GLU A 203 24.93 -4.80 5.11
N PRO A 204 24.07 -4.70 4.08
CA PRO A 204 23.17 -5.77 3.65
C PRO A 204 23.90 -7.01 3.13
N GLY A 205 25.12 -6.86 2.61
CA GLY A 205 25.97 -7.99 2.21
C GLY A 205 26.34 -8.88 3.40
N LYS A 206 26.77 -8.30 4.53
CA LYS A 206 27.11 -9.08 5.73
C LYS A 206 25.88 -9.77 6.33
N ALA A 207 24.72 -9.13 6.24
CA ALA A 207 23.48 -9.65 6.79
C ALA A 207 22.83 -10.76 5.93
N ALA A 208 23.18 -10.84 4.64
CA ALA A 208 22.71 -11.85 3.69
C ALA A 208 23.76 -12.97 3.51
N PRO A 209 23.49 -14.21 3.98
CA PRO A 209 24.45 -15.31 3.89
C PRO A 209 24.91 -15.59 2.46
N GLY A 210 26.23 -15.75 2.29
CA GLY A 210 26.87 -16.07 1.00
C GLY A 210 27.15 -14.87 0.09
N ARG A 211 27.05 -13.62 0.59
CA ARG A 211 27.21 -12.41 -0.22
C ARG A 211 28.11 -11.34 0.40
N ASN A 212 29.41 -11.40 0.14
CA ASN A 212 30.28 -10.28 0.49
C ASN A 212 30.36 -9.27 -0.67
N THR A 213 29.34 -8.40 -0.81
CA THR A 213 29.30 -7.43 -1.91
C THR A 213 30.00 -6.11 -1.60
N GLY A 214 30.39 -5.89 -0.33
CA GLY A 214 31.04 -4.67 0.16
C GLY A 214 30.16 -3.41 0.15
N VAL A 215 28.89 -3.51 -0.27
CA VAL A 215 28.00 -2.34 -0.35
C VAL A 215 27.55 -1.92 1.05
N THR A 216 27.59 -0.62 1.30
CA THR A 216 27.11 -0.02 2.55
C THR A 216 26.17 1.15 2.26
N TYR A 217 25.36 1.51 3.25
CA TYR A 217 24.37 2.58 3.16
C TYR A 217 24.40 3.52 4.34
N LYS A 218 24.24 4.81 4.05
CA LYS A 218 23.93 5.87 5.01
C LYS A 218 22.41 5.88 5.23
N LEU A 219 21.97 5.76 6.48
CA LEU A 219 20.54 5.68 6.83
C LEU A 219 20.00 7.03 7.30
N TYR A 220 18.79 7.36 6.89
CA TYR A 220 18.12 8.63 7.17
C TYR A 220 16.66 8.40 7.56
N SER A 221 16.10 9.38 8.29
CA SER A 221 14.68 9.46 8.60
C SER A 221 13.99 10.51 7.72
N LEU A 222 12.69 10.31 7.50
CA LEU A 222 11.81 11.30 6.88
C LEU A 222 11.31 12.36 7.86
N SER A 223 11.37 12.10 9.18
CA SER A 223 10.85 13.00 10.23
C SER A 223 11.95 13.71 11.03
N ASP A 224 13.20 13.30 10.90
CA ASP A 224 14.31 13.85 11.68
C ASP A 224 15.60 13.97 10.86
N ARG A 225 16.31 15.09 11.00
CA ARG A 225 17.45 15.44 10.15
C ARG A 225 18.72 14.67 10.56
N GLY A 226 19.65 14.56 9.62
CA GLY A 226 20.98 13.99 9.85
C GLY A 226 21.06 12.48 9.64
N LEU A 227 22.30 11.99 9.64
CA LEU A 227 22.61 10.57 9.54
C LEU A 227 22.09 9.82 10.78
N LYS A 228 21.50 8.65 10.57
CA LYS A 228 21.01 7.77 11.62
C LYS A 228 21.96 6.59 11.81
N GLY A 229 22.31 6.34 13.06
CA GLY A 229 23.19 5.25 13.49
C GLY A 229 22.50 4.35 14.53
N LEU A 230 23.26 3.45 15.16
CA LEU A 230 22.72 2.51 16.15
C LEU A 230 22.29 3.18 17.46
N ASP A 231 22.88 4.33 17.81
CA ASP A 231 22.54 5.10 19.01
C ASP A 231 21.39 6.11 18.79
N THR A 232 20.82 6.12 17.58
CA THR A 232 19.70 7.01 17.25
C THR A 232 18.42 6.55 17.96
N ASP A 233 17.65 7.50 18.49
CA ASP A 233 16.30 7.21 18.99
C ASP A 233 15.45 6.56 17.88
N PRO A 234 14.99 5.31 18.07
CA PRO A 234 14.14 4.63 17.09
C PRO A 234 12.84 5.40 16.78
N GLY A 235 12.35 6.22 17.72
CA GLY A 235 11.19 7.09 17.52
C GLY A 235 11.38 8.11 16.39
N SER A 236 12.62 8.50 16.10
CA SER A 236 12.95 9.48 15.04
C SER A 236 12.54 9.03 13.64
N PHE A 237 12.38 7.72 13.40
CA PHE A 237 11.95 7.18 12.10
C PHE A 237 10.42 7.18 11.91
N VAL A 238 9.65 7.57 12.93
CA VAL A 238 8.19 7.57 12.87
C VAL A 238 7.67 8.77 12.09
N VAL A 239 6.86 8.50 11.08
CA VAL A 239 6.04 9.45 10.34
C VAL A 239 4.60 9.27 10.79
N GLN A 240 3.97 10.36 11.20
CA GLN A 240 2.56 10.43 11.59
C GLN A 240 1.76 11.00 10.41
N ALA A 241 0.95 10.19 9.74
CA ALA A 241 0.27 10.61 8.50
C ALA A 241 -0.58 11.89 8.67
N GLU A 242 -1.15 12.09 9.86
CA GLU A 242 -1.92 13.28 10.24
C GLU A 242 -1.13 14.60 10.19
N ASP A 243 0.20 14.56 10.33
CA ASP A 243 1.07 15.73 10.21
C ASP A 243 1.30 16.14 8.74
N TYR A 244 0.84 15.34 7.78
CA TYR A 244 1.10 15.49 6.35
C TYR A 244 -0.19 15.48 5.50
N GLY A 245 -1.29 15.97 6.08
CA GLY A 245 -2.52 16.26 5.35
C GLY A 245 -3.42 15.05 5.12
N ILE A 246 -3.15 13.94 5.80
CA ILE A 246 -4.02 12.76 5.78
C ILE A 246 -4.91 12.78 7.03
N PRO A 247 -6.26 12.77 6.92
CA PRO A 247 -7.17 12.79 8.07
C PRO A 247 -7.26 11.43 8.79
N GLN A 248 -6.12 10.80 9.08
CA GLN A 248 -6.02 9.48 9.68
C GLN A 248 -4.79 9.40 10.59
N ALA A 249 -5.00 9.04 11.86
CA ALA A 249 -3.93 8.73 12.80
C ALA A 249 -3.28 7.39 12.46
N ARG A 250 -2.27 7.42 11.58
CA ARG A 250 -1.55 6.22 11.11
C ARG A 250 -0.06 6.44 11.16
N HIS A 251 0.57 5.85 12.17
CA HIS A 251 2.01 6.00 12.39
C HIS A 251 2.79 4.84 11.78
N ARG A 252 3.84 5.17 11.03
CA ARG A 252 4.71 4.22 10.34
C ARG A 252 6.16 4.62 10.44
N ILE A 253 7.03 3.62 10.42
CA ILE A 253 8.48 3.78 10.40
C ILE A 253 8.90 3.84 8.94
N PHE A 254 9.72 4.81 8.59
CA PHE A 254 10.37 4.88 7.28
C PHE A 254 11.88 4.99 7.45
N ILE A 255 12.61 4.04 6.88
CA ILE A 255 14.08 4.06 6.84
C ILE A 255 14.50 4.30 5.40
N VAL A 256 15.20 5.41 5.16
CA VAL A 256 15.74 5.76 3.85
C VAL A 256 17.22 5.43 3.83
N GLY A 257 17.64 4.52 2.95
CA GLY A 257 19.05 4.21 2.73
C GLY A 257 19.57 4.89 1.48
N VAL A 258 20.66 5.64 1.60
CA VAL A 258 21.43 6.19 0.46
C VAL A 258 22.75 5.44 0.40
N ARG A 259 23.10 4.90 -0.78
CA ARG A 259 24.33 4.14 -0.95
C ARG A 259 25.55 4.98 -0.56
N SER A 260 26.50 4.42 0.17
CA SER A 260 27.55 5.22 0.84
C SER A 260 28.44 6.05 -0.08
N ASP A 261 28.65 5.58 -1.32
CA ASP A 261 29.39 6.30 -2.37
C ASP A 261 28.67 7.54 -2.92
N ILE A 262 27.38 7.69 -2.60
CA ILE A 262 26.57 8.83 -3.03
C ILE A 262 26.59 9.89 -1.93
N ASP A 263 27.14 11.06 -2.23
CA ASP A 263 27.23 12.17 -1.30
C ASP A 263 25.99 13.08 -1.34
N ILE A 264 24.85 12.51 -0.94
CA ILE A 264 23.57 13.22 -0.86
C ILE A 264 22.92 12.91 0.49
N GLN A 265 22.48 13.95 1.18
CA GLN A 265 21.61 13.85 2.33
C GLN A 265 20.16 14.20 1.93
N PRO A 266 19.19 13.30 2.13
CA PRO A 266 17.79 13.60 1.84
C PRO A 266 17.24 14.65 2.82
N GLN A 267 16.27 15.43 2.34
CA GLN A 267 15.50 16.34 3.17
C GLN A 267 14.44 15.58 3.98
N THR A 268 14.01 16.18 5.09
CA THR A 268 12.88 15.69 5.87
C THR A 268 11.56 16.21 5.29
N LEU A 269 10.47 15.50 5.57
CA LEU A 269 9.12 15.93 5.21
C LEU A 269 8.78 17.24 5.89
N SER A 270 8.02 18.07 5.19
CA SER A 270 7.46 19.31 5.74
C SER A 270 6.05 19.05 6.20
N ARG A 271 5.74 19.44 7.44
CA ARG A 271 4.38 19.32 7.98
C ARG A 271 3.42 20.21 7.19
N THR A 272 2.18 19.77 7.05
CA THR A 272 1.11 20.54 6.41
C THR A 272 0.04 20.92 7.44
N SER A 273 -0.90 21.77 7.04
CA SER A 273 -2.12 21.96 7.83
C SER A 273 -2.87 20.63 7.99
N SER A 274 -3.53 20.46 9.12
CA SER A 274 -4.41 19.31 9.34
C SER A 274 -5.59 19.37 8.38
N VAL A 275 -6.02 18.19 7.91
CA VAL A 275 -7.19 18.01 7.06
C VAL A 275 -8.23 17.25 7.88
N SER A 276 -9.49 17.69 7.84
CA SER A 276 -10.61 17.03 8.51
C SER A 276 -11.21 15.92 7.65
N VAL A 277 -11.94 14.99 8.29
CA VAL A 277 -12.72 13.97 7.57
C VAL A 277 -13.74 14.62 6.63
N LYS A 278 -14.34 15.75 7.04
CA LYS A 278 -15.32 16.48 6.22
C LYS A 278 -14.68 17.05 4.96
N GLU A 279 -13.47 17.57 5.02
CA GLU A 279 -12.76 18.07 3.84
C GLU A 279 -12.35 16.94 2.88
N ALA A 280 -12.04 15.75 3.41
CA ALA A 280 -11.56 14.64 2.58
C ALA A 280 -12.66 13.84 1.88
N ILE A 281 -13.85 13.73 2.48
CA ILE A 281 -14.94 12.88 1.96
C ILE A 281 -16.33 13.53 2.03
N GLY A 282 -16.43 14.80 2.40
CA GLY A 282 -17.72 15.48 2.61
C GLY A 282 -18.44 15.87 1.32
N ASP A 283 -17.77 15.82 0.17
CA ASP A 283 -18.30 16.02 -1.17
C ASP A 283 -18.76 14.72 -1.85
N LEU A 284 -18.47 13.56 -1.24
CA LEU A 284 -18.95 12.28 -1.74
C LEU A 284 -20.47 12.16 -1.61
N PRO A 285 -21.17 11.53 -2.57
CA PRO A 285 -22.62 11.37 -2.49
C PRO A 285 -23.02 10.57 -1.25
N VAL A 286 -24.10 11.02 -0.61
CA VAL A 286 -24.66 10.32 0.56
C VAL A 286 -25.13 8.94 0.15
N ILE A 287 -24.62 7.91 0.83
CA ILE A 287 -25.06 6.52 0.68
C ILE A 287 -25.86 6.06 1.88
N ARG A 288 -26.80 5.14 1.64
CA ARG A 288 -27.38 4.31 2.69
C ARG A 288 -26.58 3.01 2.84
N SER A 289 -26.61 2.43 4.03
CA SER A 289 -26.13 1.07 4.27
C SER A 289 -26.92 0.06 3.43
N GLY A 290 -26.26 -1.02 3.02
CA GLY A 290 -26.88 -2.17 2.35
C GLY A 290 -26.99 -3.39 3.26
N LEU A 291 -27.70 -4.41 2.79
CA LEU A 291 -27.76 -5.71 3.48
C LEU A 291 -26.45 -6.48 3.27
N SER A 292 -25.98 -7.16 4.33
CA SER A 292 -24.81 -8.02 4.25
C SER A 292 -25.22 -9.43 3.82
N LYS A 293 -24.50 -10.01 2.85
CA LYS A 293 -24.66 -11.41 2.38
C LYS A 293 -26.01 -11.74 1.70
N SER A 294 -26.83 -10.74 1.37
CA SER A 294 -28.07 -10.91 0.62
C SER A 294 -28.21 -9.81 -0.42
N GLU A 295 -29.15 -10.00 -1.35
CA GLU A 295 -29.51 -8.95 -2.30
C GLU A 295 -30.06 -7.73 -1.56
N ASP A 296 -29.50 -6.55 -1.86
CA ASP A 296 -29.90 -5.28 -1.26
C ASP A 296 -31.14 -4.74 -1.96
N SER A 297 -32.29 -5.38 -1.72
CA SER A 297 -33.58 -5.00 -2.29
C SER A 297 -34.50 -4.37 -1.25
N TYR A 298 -35.47 -3.60 -1.73
CA TYR A 298 -36.49 -3.00 -0.88
C TYR A 298 -37.30 -4.07 -0.13
N ASP A 299 -37.67 -5.17 -0.80
CA ASP A 299 -38.41 -6.27 -0.19
C ASP A 299 -37.59 -6.98 0.89
N ALA A 300 -36.30 -7.24 0.63
CA ALA A 300 -35.41 -7.86 1.61
C ALA A 300 -35.23 -6.97 2.86
N TRP A 301 -35.15 -5.65 2.69
CA TRP A 301 -35.13 -4.72 3.83
C TRP A 301 -36.44 -4.74 4.62
N ARG A 302 -37.59 -4.73 3.94
CA ARG A 302 -38.89 -4.83 4.60
C ARG A 302 -38.99 -6.11 5.41
N GLU A 303 -38.58 -7.24 4.83
CA GLU A 303 -38.57 -8.54 5.50
C GLU A 303 -37.66 -8.54 6.72
N ILE A 304 -36.41 -8.08 6.61
CA ILE A 304 -35.47 -8.07 7.75
C ILE A 304 -35.96 -7.19 8.90
N ILE A 305 -36.50 -5.99 8.59
CA ILE A 305 -37.04 -5.10 9.62
C ILE A 305 -38.30 -5.71 10.25
N ALA A 306 -39.17 -6.34 9.45
CA ALA A 306 -40.31 -7.07 9.98
C ALA A 306 -39.87 -8.24 10.86
N ASP A 307 -38.83 -8.98 10.47
CA ASP A 307 -38.32 -10.13 11.21
C ASP A 307 -37.72 -9.72 12.56
N ILE A 308 -37.01 -8.58 12.61
CA ILE A 308 -36.53 -7.97 13.85
C ILE A 308 -37.67 -7.76 14.85
N MET A 309 -38.87 -7.37 14.40
CA MET A 309 -40.02 -7.15 15.27
C MET A 309 -40.57 -8.43 15.91
N HIS A 310 -40.26 -9.59 15.33
CA HIS A 310 -40.66 -10.90 15.86
C HIS A 310 -39.56 -11.53 16.73
N GLN A 311 -38.37 -10.93 16.81
CA GLN A 311 -37.28 -11.48 17.59
C GLN A 311 -37.57 -11.43 19.11
N PRO A 312 -37.23 -12.48 19.88
CA PRO A 312 -37.52 -12.54 21.31
C PRO A 312 -36.93 -11.38 22.13
N TRP A 313 -35.76 -10.86 21.72
CA TRP A 313 -35.14 -9.71 22.37
C TRP A 313 -35.89 -8.41 22.09
N TYR A 314 -36.51 -8.27 20.92
CA TYR A 314 -37.35 -7.13 20.55
C TYR A 314 -38.65 -7.12 21.35
N LEU A 315 -39.32 -8.27 21.41
CA LEU A 315 -40.56 -8.46 22.17
C LEU A 315 -40.35 -8.22 23.68
N LYS A 316 -39.18 -8.59 24.22
CA LYS A 316 -38.78 -8.33 25.61
C LYS A 316 -38.21 -6.92 25.84
N GLY A 317 -37.75 -6.24 24.80
CA GLY A 317 -37.07 -4.93 24.87
C GLY A 317 -37.99 -3.75 25.15
N LYS A 318 -39.31 -3.89 24.90
CA LYS A 318 -40.32 -2.87 25.22
C LYS A 318 -40.43 -2.58 26.72
N THR A 319 -39.96 -3.47 27.58
CA THR A 319 -40.00 -3.31 29.05
C THR A 319 -38.62 -3.12 29.70
N ASN A 320 -37.51 -3.32 28.97
CA ASN A 320 -36.14 -3.36 29.53
C ASN A 320 -35.19 -2.28 28.95
N GLY A 321 -35.68 -1.06 28.74
CA GLY A 321 -34.83 0.09 28.35
C GLY A 321 -34.46 0.17 26.86
N MET A 322 -35.00 -0.70 26.00
CA MET A 322 -34.83 -0.64 24.55
C MET A 322 -36.05 -0.07 23.80
N ALA A 323 -37.01 0.54 24.51
CA ALA A 323 -38.24 1.09 23.93
C ALA A 323 -37.98 2.09 22.78
N VAL A 324 -36.92 2.89 22.88
CA VAL A 324 -36.52 3.85 21.82
C VAL A 324 -36.09 3.15 20.52
N LEU A 325 -35.40 2.01 20.63
CA LEU A 325 -35.00 1.24 19.45
C LEU A 325 -36.20 0.55 18.82
N ALA A 326 -37.12 0.03 19.65
CA ALA A 326 -38.36 -0.58 19.19
C ALA A 326 -39.25 0.43 18.43
N ASP A 327 -39.46 1.62 19.01
CA ASP A 327 -40.20 2.72 18.37
C ASP A 327 -39.56 3.15 17.03
N LYS A 328 -38.23 3.24 16.97
CA LYS A 328 -37.51 3.53 15.72
C LYS A 328 -37.71 2.44 14.66
N ALA A 329 -37.69 1.16 15.03
CA ALA A 329 -37.90 0.05 14.09
C ALA A 329 -39.34 0.04 13.55
N GLU A 330 -40.34 0.24 14.43
CA GLU A 330 -41.76 0.35 14.04
C GLU A 330 -42.00 1.52 13.08
N LYS A 331 -41.47 2.70 13.40
CA LYS A 331 -41.54 3.88 12.51
C LYS A 331 -40.84 3.63 11.18
N THR A 332 -39.70 2.93 11.21
CA THR A 332 -38.96 2.57 9.99
C THR A 332 -39.77 1.61 9.14
N LEU A 333 -40.42 0.60 9.72
CA LEU A 333 -41.28 -0.32 8.96
C LEU A 333 -42.51 0.38 8.39
N GLN A 334 -43.14 1.28 9.14
CA GLN A 334 -44.25 2.11 8.65
C GLN A 334 -43.81 3.00 7.49
N LEU A 335 -42.63 3.61 7.59
CA LEU A 335 -42.02 4.41 6.53
C LEU A 335 -41.70 3.55 5.30
N LEU A 336 -41.12 2.37 5.48
CA LEU A 336 -40.88 1.44 4.38
C LEU A 336 -42.20 1.10 3.70
N ASN A 337 -43.23 0.70 4.44
CA ASN A 337 -44.55 0.38 3.88
C ASN A 337 -45.22 1.55 3.13
N SER A 338 -44.82 2.80 3.37
CA SER A 338 -45.39 4.00 2.74
C SER A 338 -44.47 4.69 1.72
N TYR A 339 -43.16 4.42 1.74
CA TYR A 339 -42.14 5.05 0.89
C TYR A 339 -41.12 4.03 0.41
N ARG A 340 -40.75 4.12 -0.87
CA ARG A 340 -39.68 3.29 -1.44
C ARG A 340 -38.31 3.80 -0.98
N LEU A 341 -37.43 2.88 -0.59
CA LEU A 341 -36.03 3.21 -0.23
C LEU A 341 -35.33 3.94 -1.38
N MET A 342 -34.46 4.90 -1.04
CA MET A 342 -33.51 5.44 -2.02
C MET A 342 -32.72 4.29 -2.67
N GLU A 343 -32.54 4.38 -3.98
CA GLU A 343 -31.63 3.48 -4.69
C GLU A 343 -30.22 3.63 -4.11
N LYS A 344 -29.46 2.53 -4.11
CA LYS A 344 -28.03 2.56 -3.81
C LYS A 344 -27.33 3.32 -4.93
N SER A 345 -27.17 4.63 -4.83
CA SER A 345 -26.39 5.35 -5.84
C SER A 345 -25.46 6.40 -5.24
N SER A 346 -24.18 6.02 -5.13
CA SER A 346 -23.04 6.96 -5.09
C SER A 346 -21.95 6.65 -6.11
N THR A 347 -22.20 5.80 -7.11
CA THR A 347 -21.13 5.39 -8.04
C THR A 347 -21.50 5.44 -9.52
N LYS A 348 -22.74 5.77 -9.90
CA LYS A 348 -22.98 6.20 -11.28
C LYS A 348 -22.42 7.60 -11.42
N TYR A 349 -21.14 7.72 -11.79
CA TYR A 349 -20.63 8.94 -12.39
C TYR A 349 -21.55 9.21 -13.58
N ARG A 350 -22.54 10.09 -13.41
CA ARG A 350 -23.27 10.63 -14.56
C ARG A 350 -22.19 11.30 -15.38
N GLY A 351 -21.87 10.74 -16.56
CA GLY A 351 -21.05 11.45 -17.53
C GLY A 351 -21.57 12.88 -17.61
N MET A 352 -20.68 13.86 -17.50
CA MET A 352 -21.00 15.26 -17.68
C MET A 352 -21.42 15.48 -19.15
N SER A 353 -22.63 15.04 -19.47
CA SER A 353 -23.37 15.43 -20.65
C SER A 353 -24.00 16.79 -20.32
N SER A 354 -23.48 17.82 -20.98
CA SER A 354 -24.09 19.13 -21.19
C SER A 354 -24.38 20.00 -19.95
N VAL A 355 -23.35 20.70 -19.45
CA VAL A 355 -23.52 22.11 -19.05
C VAL A 355 -22.31 22.91 -19.58
N ALA A 356 -22.30 23.07 -20.90
CA ALA A 356 -21.67 24.22 -21.54
C ALA A 356 -22.80 24.90 -22.33
N LYS A 357 -23.35 25.96 -21.75
CA LYS A 357 -23.97 27.07 -22.45
C LYS A 357 -23.58 28.35 -21.72
#